data_AF-A0A1Y3AAP4-F1
#
_entry.id   AF-A0A1Y3AAP4-F1
#
_cell.length_a   1.000
_cell.length_b   1.000
_cell.length_c   1.000
_cell.angle_alpha   90.00
_cell.angle_beta   90.00
_cell.angle_gamma   90.00
#
_symmetry.space_group_name_H-M   'P 1'
#
loop_
_entity.id
_entity.type
_entity.pdbx_description
1 polymer ?
#
loop_
_entity_poly.entity_id
_entity_poly.type
_entity_poly.pdbx_seq_one_letter_code
_entity_poly.pdbx_strand_id
1 'polypeptide(L)'
;MTLSVVATAGGVATACLGAYVSYLAYDGWRRNESRTMLLLAVGVACIAVLPYVVAYGLTPLLGLSDAATVFGVTVAHLIGLGALARSVTD
;
A
#
# COMPACT_ATOMS: atom_id res chain seq x y z
N MET A 1 -5.33 22.06 14.00
CA MET A 1 -4.03 21.38 14.20
C MET A 1 -4.15 19.99 14.79
N THR A 2 -4.99 19.75 15.80
CA THR A 2 -5.09 18.42 16.44
C THR A 2 -5.61 17.33 15.50
N LEU A 3 -6.69 17.60 14.76
CA LEU A 3 -7.28 16.62 13.83
C LEU A 3 -6.33 16.18 12.72
N SER A 4 -5.60 17.12 12.12
CA SER A 4 -4.66 16.83 11.03
C SER A 4 -3.47 15.99 11.49
N VAL A 5 -2.96 16.26 12.70
CA VAL A 5 -1.90 15.46 13.31
C VAL A 5 -2.40 14.04 13.61
N VAL A 6 -3.60 13.89 14.19
CA VAL A 6 -4.19 12.58 14.47
C VAL A 6 -4.44 11.79 13.19
N ALA A 7 -4.97 12.43 12.14
CA ALA A 7 -5.19 11.78 10.85
C ALA A 7 -3.87 11.30 10.22
N THR A 8 -2.82 12.13 10.28
CA THR A 8 -1.50 11.76 9.76
C THR A 8 -0.88 10.63 10.58
N ALA A 9 -0.98 10.68 11.91
CA ALA A 9 -0.46 9.64 12.79
C ALA A 9 -1.17 8.29 12.58
N GLY A 10 -2.51 8.31 12.48
CA GLY A 10 -3.30 7.13 12.15
C GLY A 10 -2.91 6.57 10.79
N GLY A 11 -2.69 7.45 9.82
CA GLY A 11 -2.23 7.08 8.50
C GLY A 11 -0.87 6.41 8.43
N VAL A 12 0.12 6.99 9.12
CA VAL A 12 1.45 6.40 9.27
C VAL A 12 1.36 5.04 9.97
N ALA A 13 0.54 4.92 11.02
CA ALA A 13 0.33 3.65 11.70
C ALA A 13 -0.28 2.59 10.76
N THR A 14 -1.26 2.97 9.93
CA THR A 14 -1.83 2.09 8.90
C THR A 14 -0.78 1.66 7.88
N ALA A 15 0.06 2.58 7.39
CA ALA A 15 1.13 2.27 6.45
C ALA A 15 2.16 1.31 7.06
N CYS A 16 2.57 1.54 8.32
CA CYS A 16 3.48 0.65 9.04
C CYS A 16 2.90 -0.75 9.23
N LEU A 17 1.64 -0.86 9.66
CA LEU A 17 0.96 -2.15 9.80
C LEU A 17 0.80 -2.84 8.45
N GLY A 18 0.42 -2.12 7.40
CA GLY A 18 0.33 -2.65 6.04
C GLY A 18 1.68 -3.16 5.52
N ALA A 19 2.76 -2.42 5.75
CA ALA A 19 4.12 -2.85 5.41
C ALA A 19 4.53 -4.12 6.17
N TYR A 20 4.20 -4.19 7.47
CA TYR A 20 4.47 -5.37 8.28
C TYR A 20 3.69 -6.60 7.79
N VAL A 21 2.40 -6.46 7.48
CA VAL A 21 1.58 -7.55 6.94
C VAL A 21 2.09 -8.00 5.56
N SER A 22 2.43 -7.05 4.69
CA SER A 22 3.04 -7.34 3.38
C SER A 22 4.36 -8.11 3.54
N TYR A 23 5.20 -7.71 4.50
CA TYR A 23 6.44 -8.43 4.82
C TYR A 23 6.18 -9.86 5.30
N LEU A 24 5.21 -10.08 6.19
CA LEU A 24 4.85 -11.42 6.65
C LEU A 24 4.35 -12.31 5.49
N ALA A 25 3.55 -11.75 4.58
CA ALA A 25 3.09 -12.47 3.40
C ALA A 25 4.24 -12.81 2.45
N TYR A 26 5.22 -11.91 2.29
CA TYR A 26 6.42 -12.16 1.52
C TYR A 26 7.32 -13.23 2.13
N ASP A 27 7.52 -13.21 3.45
CA ASP A 27 8.27 -14.26 4.16
C ASP A 27 7.56 -15.61 4.08
N GLY A 28 6.22 -15.62 4.12
CA GLY A 28 5.40 -16.80 3.83
C GLY A 28 5.62 -17.34 2.42
N TRP A 29 5.64 -16.47 1.40
CA TRP A 29 6.00 -16.86 0.04
C TRP A 29 7.40 -17.48 -0.02
N ARG A 30 8.40 -16.89 0.65
CA ARG A 30 9.77 -17.40 0.64
C ARG A 30 9.88 -18.81 1.24
N ARG A 31 9.05 -19.14 2.23
CA ARG A 31 9.07 -20.46 2.90
C ARG A 31 8.26 -21.54 2.18
N ASN A 32 7.19 -21.16 1.48
CA ASN A 32 6.24 -22.08 0.88
C ASN A 32 6.18 -22.03 -0.66
N GLU A 33 6.96 -21.15 -1.30
CA GLU A 33 6.98 -20.87 -2.75
C GLU A 33 5.59 -20.61 -3.38
N SER A 34 4.61 -20.25 -2.55
CA SER A 34 3.21 -20.08 -2.97
C SER A 34 3.00 -18.72 -3.66
N ARG A 35 2.76 -18.75 -4.98
CA ARG A 35 2.44 -17.54 -5.77
C ARG A 35 1.28 -16.73 -5.19
N THR A 36 0.28 -17.40 -4.61
CA THR A 36 -0.85 -16.80 -3.90
C THR A 36 -0.40 -15.85 -2.79
N MET A 37 0.57 -16.25 -1.96
CA MET A 37 1.10 -15.40 -0.88
C MET A 37 1.87 -14.19 -1.39
N LEU A 38 2.61 -14.33 -2.51
CA LEU A 38 3.31 -13.21 -3.13
C LEU A 38 2.32 -12.17 -3.65
N LEU A 39 1.25 -12.62 -4.32
CA LEU A 39 0.19 -11.73 -4.81
C LEU A 39 -0.50 -11.00 -3.65
N LEU A 40 -0.71 -11.67 -2.52
CA LEU A 40 -1.23 -11.05 -1.31
C LEU A 40 -0.27 -9.98 -0.76
N ALA A 41 1.02 -10.27 -0.68
CA ALA A 41 2.04 -9.31 -0.24
C ALA A 41 2.04 -8.04 -1.10
N VAL A 42 2.00 -8.21 -2.43
CA VAL A 42 1.94 -7.10 -3.41
C VAL A 42 0.65 -6.32 -3.26
N GLY A 43 -0.48 -7.01 -3.12
CA GLY A 43 -1.80 -6.41 -2.94
C GLY A 43 -1.86 -5.50 -1.71
N VAL A 44 -1.41 -6.02 -0.57
CA VAL A 44 -1.35 -5.26 0.70
C VAL A 44 -0.40 -4.07 0.58
N ALA A 45 0.79 -4.24 -0.02
CA ALA A 45 1.72 -3.13 -0.21
C ALA A 45 1.12 -2.00 -1.07
N CYS A 46 0.45 -2.37 -2.17
CA CYS A 46 -0.15 -1.41 -3.09
C CYS A 46 -1.35 -0.66 -2.49
N ILE A 47 -2.12 -1.28 -1.60
CA ILE A 47 -3.29 -0.62 -0.98
C ILE A 47 -2.91 0.16 0.27
N ALA A 48 -2.05 -0.38 1.14
CA ALA A 48 -1.80 0.20 2.45
C ALA A 48 -0.59 1.14 2.48
N VAL A 49 0.48 0.81 1.74
CA VAL A 49 1.76 1.52 1.84
C VAL A 49 1.92 2.53 0.71
N LEU A 50 1.69 2.09 -0.53
CA LEU A 50 1.96 2.89 -1.71
C LEU A 50 1.18 4.22 -1.75
N PRO A 51 -0.11 4.29 -1.36
CA PRO A 51 -0.86 5.54 -1.32
C PRO A 51 -0.27 6.57 -0.35
N TYR A 52 0.20 6.11 0.81
CA TYR A 52 0.85 6.97 1.80
C TYR A 52 2.19 7.48 1.30
N VAL A 53 2.98 6.62 0.65
CA VAL A 53 4.24 7.00 0.03
C VAL A 53 4.01 8.05 -1.08
N VAL A 54 2.95 7.91 -1.88
CA VAL A 54 2.59 8.89 -2.92
C VAL A 54 2.13 10.21 -2.30
N ALA A 55 1.19 10.16 -1.36
CA ALA A 55 0.57 11.36 -0.79
C ALA A 55 1.51 12.17 0.11
N TYR A 56 2.30 11.50 0.95
CA TYR A 56 3.14 12.17 1.97
C TYR A 56 4.64 12.13 1.66
N GLY A 57 5.08 11.27 0.74
CA GLY A 57 6.48 11.20 0.31
C GLY A 57 6.69 11.90 -1.04
N LEU A 58 6.12 11.34 -2.12
CA LEU A 58 6.38 11.85 -3.48
C LEU A 58 5.75 13.21 -3.75
N THR A 59 4.51 13.44 -3.31
CA THR A 59 3.80 14.70 -3.57
C THR A 59 4.57 15.92 -3.06
N PRO A 60 4.99 16.00 -1.79
CA PRO A 60 5.77 17.14 -1.32
C PRO A 60 7.20 17.17 -1.90
N LEU A 61 7.81 16.02 -2.17
CA LEU A 61 9.19 15.95 -2.68
C LEU A 61 9.32 16.40 -4.14
N LEU A 62 8.32 16.08 -4.96
CA LEU A 62 8.31 16.35 -6.41
C LEU A 62 7.37 17.51 -6.80
N GLY A 63 6.63 18.08 -5.85
CA GLY A 63 5.64 19.12 -6.10
C GLY A 63 4.49 18.65 -7.00
N LEU A 64 4.01 17.41 -6.80
CA LEU A 64 2.91 16.88 -7.60
C LEU A 64 1.62 17.68 -7.37
N SER A 65 0.79 17.80 -8.41
CA SER A 65 -0.55 18.39 -8.28
C SER A 65 -1.50 17.43 -7.57
N ASP A 66 -2.53 17.97 -6.91
CA ASP A 66 -3.55 17.17 -6.21
C ASP A 66 -4.17 16.11 -7.13
N ALA A 67 -4.45 16.47 -8.39
CA ALA A 67 -5.00 15.56 -9.38
C ALA A 67 -4.04 14.39 -9.69
N ALA A 68 -2.74 14.66 -9.81
CA ALA A 68 -1.73 13.64 -10.04
C ALA A 68 -1.56 12.71 -8.82
N THR A 69 -1.61 13.27 -7.61
CA THR A 69 -1.56 12.51 -6.36
C THR A 69 -2.76 11.57 -6.25
N VAL A 70 -3.98 12.08 -6.45
CA VAL A 70 -5.20 11.26 -6.42
C VAL A 70 -5.15 10.18 -7.49
N PHE A 71 -4.74 10.51 -8.72
CA PHE A 71 -4.60 9.53 -9.79
C PHE A 71 -3.61 8.41 -9.43
N GLY A 72 -2.42 8.76 -8.93
CA GLY A 72 -1.41 7.78 -8.51
C GLY A 72 -1.90 6.88 -7.37
N VAL A 73 -2.59 7.47 -6.40
CA VAL A 73 -3.23 6.73 -5.30
C VAL A 73 -4.30 5.77 -5.84
N THR A 74 -5.17 6.22 -6.75
CA THR A 74 -6.21 5.35 -7.33
C THR A 74 -5.61 4.19 -8.13
N VAL A 75 -4.59 4.45 -8.94
CA VAL A 75 -3.88 3.41 -9.70
C VAL A 75 -3.25 2.38 -8.75
N ALA A 76 -2.64 2.83 -7.65
CA ALA A 76 -2.10 1.93 -6.62
C ALA A 76 -3.18 1.02 -6.04
N HIS A 77 -4.36 1.55 -5.73
CA HIS A 77 -5.49 0.74 -5.24
C HIS A 77 -5.98 -0.26 -6.29
N LEU A 78 -6.11 0.14 -7.56
CA LEU A 78 -6.54 -0.77 -8.63
C LEU A 78 -5.57 -1.94 -8.81
N ILE A 79 -4.26 -1.65 -8.81
CA ILE A 79 -3.21 -2.68 -8.90
C ILE A 79 -3.29 -3.61 -7.69
N GLY A 80 -3.42 -3.05 -6.49
CA GLY A 80 -3.47 -3.83 -5.27
C GLY A 80 -4.71 -4.71 -5.17
N LEU A 81 -5.89 -4.20 -5.55
CA LEU A 81 -7.13 -4.98 -5.62
C LEU A 81 -7.03 -6.08 -6.67
N GLY A 82 -6.44 -5.80 -7.83
CA GLY A 82 -6.19 -6.80 -8.87
C GLY A 82 -5.26 -7.93 -8.39
N ALA A 83 -4.21 -7.59 -7.63
CA ALA A 83 -3.31 -8.57 -7.05
C ALA A 83 -4.01 -9.42 -5.98
N LEU A 84 -4.80 -8.80 -5.09
CA LEU A 84 -5.59 -9.52 -4.10
C LEU A 84 -6.62 -10.45 -4.74
N ALA A 85 -7.34 -10.00 -5.77
CA ALA A 85 -8.30 -10.82 -6.47
C ALA A 85 -7.65 -12.08 -7.07
N ARG A 86 -6.46 -11.95 -7.66
CA ARG A 86 -5.72 -13.13 -8.15
C ARG A 86 -5.26 -14.04 -7.02
N SER A 87 -4.83 -13.49 -5.88
CA SER A 87 -4.43 -14.32 -4.73
C SER A 87 -5.54 -15.24 -4.21
N VAL A 88 -6.82 -14.88 -4.40
CA VAL A 88 -7.93 -15.73 -3.94
C VAL A 88 -8.40 -16.69 -5.05
N THR A 89 -8.08 -16.39 -6.31
CA THR A 89 -8.52 -17.18 -7.47
C THR A 89 -7.50 -18.25 -7.87
N ASP A 90 -6.21 -18.03 -7.57
CA ASP A 90 -5.10 -18.97 -7.76
C ASP A 90 -4.93 -19.92 -6.56
#